data_AF-A0A971U2F3-F1
#
_entry.id   AF-A0A971U2F3-F1
#
_cell.length_a   1.000
_cell.length_b   1.000
_cell.length_c   1.000
_cell.angle_alpha   90.00
_cell.angle_beta   90.00
_cell.angle_gamma   90.00
#
_symmetry.space_group_name_H-M   'P 1'
#
loop_
_entity.id
_entity.type
_entity.pdbx_description
1 polymer ?
#
loop_
_entity_poly.entity_id
_entity_poly.type
_entity_poly.pdbx_seq_one_letter_code
_entity_poly.pdbx_strand_id
1 'polypeptide(L)'
;MSELVISLLGPLRVWLASEPVTGFCSDKARALLAYLAVEEGISHRREELAGLLWPGYPERSARQSLSQALFSLRSALRLSADDAPPLLLATRQELQLAPSPQVSIDASAFGALLQACSQHPHDDRGAGRCDECVARLQQVIELYGGEFLAGFTLADCSEFEEWLVVQRERYRRQAVEALRALVDGHSERPLLPLSLAYARRWAELEPLDEEAHRAVMRLLAMLGQRSAALAQFERCCQLLAQDLQLAPEPATCQLAAGIRSGEPPVGTAG
;
A
#
# COMPACT_ATOMS: atom_id res chain seq x y z
N MET A 1 14.78 25.10 -1.84
CA MET A 1 14.02 24.42 -0.77
C MET A 1 14.09 22.94 -1.09
N SER A 2 14.69 22.15 -0.22
CA SER A 2 14.98 20.74 -0.43
C SER A 2 13.71 19.91 -0.20
N GLU A 3 13.28 19.18 -1.23
CA GLU A 3 12.12 18.27 -1.16
C GLU A 3 12.52 17.00 -0.40
N LEU A 4 11.72 16.65 0.61
CA LEU A 4 11.83 15.41 1.38
C LEU A 4 10.81 14.42 0.83
N VAL A 5 11.28 13.28 0.33
CA VAL A 5 10.42 12.19 -0.14
C VAL A 5 10.58 10.99 0.80
N ILE A 6 9.47 10.51 1.34
CA ILE A 6 9.40 9.34 2.22
C ILE A 6 8.56 8.28 1.50
N SER A 7 9.18 7.15 1.19
CA SER A 7 8.47 5.99 0.65
C SER A 7 8.33 4.90 1.71
N LEU A 8 7.08 4.53 1.97
CA LEU A 8 6.63 3.55 2.95
C LEU A 8 5.89 2.38 2.30
N LEU A 9 5.33 2.54 1.09
CA LEU A 9 4.60 1.48 0.37
C LEU A 9 5.57 0.58 -0.40
N GLY A 10 6.30 -0.22 0.37
CA GLY A 10 7.47 -0.98 -0.04
C GLY A 10 8.54 -0.88 1.05
N PRO A 11 9.82 -1.11 0.74
CA PRO A 11 10.89 -0.90 1.71
C PRO A 11 11.02 0.58 2.07
N LEU A 12 11.22 0.89 3.36
CA LEU A 12 11.42 2.27 3.82
C LEU A 12 12.61 2.93 3.12
N ARG A 13 12.31 3.99 2.37
CA ARG A 13 13.32 4.81 1.71
C ARG A 13 13.02 6.29 1.93
N VAL A 14 14.08 7.07 2.11
CA VAL A 14 13.98 8.50 2.37
C VAL A 14 14.98 9.20 1.46
N TRP A 15 14.53 10.25 0.78
CA TRP A 15 15.38 11.10 -0.05
C TRP A 15 15.21 12.55 0.35
N LEU A 16 16.31 13.29 0.33
CA LEU A 16 16.32 14.73 0.57
C LEU A 16 17.04 15.40 -0.60
N ALA A 17 16.35 16.27 -1.32
CA ALA A 17 16.88 16.89 -2.55
C ALA A 17 17.45 15.86 -3.53
N SER A 18 16.75 14.73 -3.70
CA SER A 18 17.14 13.59 -4.53
C SER A 18 18.36 12.79 -4.06
N GLU A 19 18.96 13.12 -2.91
CA GLU A 19 20.00 12.30 -2.27
C GLU A 19 19.37 11.29 -1.30
N PRO A 20 19.72 10.00 -1.35
CA PRO A 20 19.21 9.02 -0.40
C PRO A 20 19.73 9.31 1.01
N VAL A 21 18.83 9.38 1.98
CA VAL A 21 19.15 9.55 3.40
C VAL A 21 19.33 8.18 4.03
N THR A 22 20.58 7.84 4.34
CA THR A 22 20.95 6.55 4.97
C THR A 22 21.51 6.71 6.38
N GLY A 23 21.78 7.94 6.82
CA GLY A 23 22.44 8.26 8.09
C GLY A 23 21.61 8.07 9.36
N PHE A 24 20.56 7.25 9.34
CA PHE A 24 19.77 6.97 10.54
C PHE A 24 20.59 6.12 11.53
N CYS A 25 20.70 6.58 12.78
CA CYS A 25 21.54 5.90 13.77
C CYS A 25 20.93 4.60 14.32
N SER A 26 19.65 4.34 14.09
CA SER A 26 18.96 3.12 14.53
C SER A 26 17.69 2.84 13.73
N ASP A 27 17.26 1.58 13.68
CA ASP A 27 15.95 1.23 13.11
C ASP A 27 14.80 1.83 13.92
N LYS A 28 14.95 2.05 15.24
CA LYS A 28 13.93 2.75 16.04
C LYS A 28 13.74 4.22 15.61
N ALA A 29 14.79 4.89 15.15
CA ALA A 29 14.65 6.23 14.56
C ALA A 29 13.89 6.17 13.22
N ARG A 30 14.19 5.17 12.38
CA ARG A 30 13.47 4.91 11.12
C ARG A 30 11.98 4.61 11.35
N ALA A 31 11.68 3.79 12.36
CA ALA A 31 10.33 3.46 12.79
C ALA A 31 9.58 4.69 13.29
N LEU A 32 10.23 5.54 14.10
CA LEU A 32 9.64 6.81 14.54
C LEU A 32 9.27 7.71 13.35
N LEU A 33 10.16 7.83 12.36
CA LEU A 33 9.86 8.61 11.16
C LEU A 33 8.68 8.03 10.39
N ALA A 34 8.65 6.71 10.18
CA ALA A 34 7.54 6.06 9.48
C ALA A 34 6.21 6.23 10.21
N TYR A 35 6.21 6.10 11.55
CA TYR A 35 5.02 6.30 12.37
C TYR A 35 4.48 7.73 12.23
N LEU A 36 5.34 8.74 12.39
CA LEU A 36 4.95 10.15 12.27
C LEU A 36 4.55 10.54 10.84
N ALA A 37 5.08 9.84 9.84
CA ALA A 37 4.74 10.05 8.43
C ALA A 37 3.34 9.50 8.10
N VAL A 38 2.93 8.37 8.70
CA VAL A 38 1.56 7.85 8.54
C VAL A 38 0.56 8.70 9.32
N GLU A 39 0.93 9.13 10.53
CA GLU A 39 0.12 10.00 11.39
C GLU A 39 0.43 11.50 11.12
N GLU A 40 0.68 11.86 9.87
CA GLU A 40 1.03 13.22 9.47
C GLU A 40 -0.04 14.21 9.95
N GLY A 41 0.39 15.33 10.54
CA GLY A 41 -0.54 16.32 11.07
C GLY A 41 -1.21 15.94 12.39
N ILE A 42 -0.91 14.79 12.98
CA ILE A 42 -1.41 14.41 14.31
C ILE A 42 -0.32 14.63 15.37
N SER A 43 -0.72 15.22 16.50
CA SER A 43 0.18 15.45 17.64
C SER A 43 0.17 14.25 18.58
N HIS A 44 1.34 13.66 18.82
CA HIS A 44 1.51 12.52 19.72
C HIS A 44 2.26 12.90 20.98
N ARG A 45 1.90 12.27 22.11
CA ARG A 45 2.66 12.46 23.35
C ARG A 45 4.02 11.76 23.25
N ARG A 46 5.06 12.43 23.73
CA ARG A 46 6.41 11.86 23.81
C ARG A 46 6.47 10.61 24.68
N GLU A 47 5.60 10.51 25.69
CA GLU A 47 5.47 9.33 26.54
C GLU A 47 4.96 8.12 25.76
N GLU A 48 3.92 8.31 24.96
CA GLU A 48 3.31 7.27 24.12
C GLU A 48 4.31 6.75 23.09
N LEU A 49 4.95 7.65 22.35
CA LEU A 49 5.98 7.29 21.37
C LEU A 49 7.20 6.60 22.02
N ALA A 50 7.54 6.98 23.25
CA ALA A 50 8.61 6.34 23.99
C ALA A 50 8.23 4.92 24.42
N GLY A 51 6.99 4.70 24.86
CA GLY A 51 6.45 3.37 25.17
C GLY A 51 6.40 2.46 23.94
N LEU A 52 5.89 2.99 22.83
CA LEU A 52 5.75 2.28 21.55
C LEU A 52 7.08 1.71 21.03
N LEU A 53 8.16 2.49 21.10
CA LEU A 53 9.45 2.16 20.47
C LEU A 53 10.51 1.67 21.46
N TRP A 54 10.37 1.91 22.76
CA TRP A 54 11.27 1.40 23.80
C TRP A 54 10.48 0.75 24.95
N PRO A 55 9.69 -0.30 24.66
CA PRO A 55 8.97 -0.98 25.72
C PRO A 55 9.97 -1.63 26.71
N GLY A 56 9.58 -1.71 27.97
CA GLY A 56 10.41 -2.26 29.05
C GLY A 56 11.52 -1.35 29.57
N TYR A 57 11.75 -0.19 28.96
CA TYR A 57 12.68 0.80 29.48
C TYR A 57 12.00 1.64 30.57
N PRO A 58 12.70 2.01 31.66
CA PRO A 58 12.19 3.02 32.58
C PRO A 58 11.87 4.32 31.84
N GLU A 59 10.78 4.99 32.21
CA GLU A 59 10.23 6.16 31.52
C GLU A 59 11.28 7.24 31.19
N ARG A 60 12.21 7.52 32.12
CA ARG A 60 13.30 8.48 31.90
C ARG A 60 14.25 8.03 30.78
N SER A 61 14.63 6.76 30.78
CA SER A 61 15.53 6.16 29.78
C SER A 61 14.85 6.05 28.40
N ALA A 62 13.56 5.74 28.37
CA ALA A 62 12.77 5.72 27.15
C ALA A 62 12.68 7.12 26.52
N ARG A 63 12.35 8.15 27.31
CA ARG A 63 12.34 9.56 26.85
C ARG A 63 13.72 10.05 26.39
N GLN A 64 14.79 9.64 27.06
CA GLN A 64 16.15 9.96 26.62
C GLN A 64 16.44 9.32 25.26
N SER A 65 16.08 8.05 25.07
CA SER A 65 16.25 7.33 23.80
C SER A 65 15.42 7.96 22.68
N LEU A 66 14.18 8.36 22.94
CA LEU A 66 13.36 9.14 22.02
C LEU A 66 14.03 10.46 21.62
N SER A 67 14.64 11.15 22.58
CA SER A 67 15.34 12.42 22.32
C SER A 67 16.57 12.22 21.44
N GLN A 68 17.31 11.12 21.63
CA GLN A 68 18.43 10.73 20.77
C GLN A 68 17.98 10.35 19.36
N ALA A 69 16.88 9.59 19.23
CA ALA A 69 16.29 9.25 17.94
C ALA A 69 15.84 10.51 17.18
N LEU A 70 15.20 11.46 17.86
CA LEU A 70 14.80 12.75 17.29
C LEU A 70 15.98 13.59 16.84
N PHE A 71 17.05 13.62 17.64
CA PHE A 71 18.28 14.30 17.25
C PHE A 71 18.86 13.67 15.98
N SER A 72 18.95 12.33 15.92
CA SER A 72 19.39 11.60 14.73
C SER A 72 18.51 11.90 13.51
N LEU A 73 17.18 11.94 13.67
CA LEU A 73 16.26 12.29 12.58
C LEU A 73 16.50 13.71 12.06
N ARG A 74 16.60 14.70 12.96
CA ARG A 74 16.87 16.09 12.57
C ARG A 74 18.19 16.22 11.83
N SER A 75 19.24 15.58 12.32
CA SER A 75 20.54 15.58 11.65
C SER A 75 20.51 14.88 10.29
N ALA A 76 19.89 13.71 10.18
CA ALA A 76 19.82 12.94 8.94
C ALA A 76 19.00 13.67 7.86
N LEU A 77 17.90 14.30 8.25
CA LEU A 77 17.02 15.05 7.37
C LEU A 77 17.50 16.50 7.12
N ARG A 78 18.69 16.87 7.64
CA ARG A 78 19.26 18.23 7.60
C ARG A 78 18.24 19.31 7.99
N LEU A 79 17.35 18.98 8.93
CA LEU A 79 16.33 19.90 9.41
C LEU A 79 17.01 20.96 10.27
N SER A 80 16.99 22.19 9.77
CA SER A 80 17.58 23.33 10.45
C SER A 80 16.53 23.97 11.37
N ALA A 81 16.97 24.60 12.46
CA ALA A 81 16.07 25.38 13.31
C ALA A 81 15.53 26.63 12.59
N ASP A 82 16.16 27.03 11.49
CA ASP A 82 15.78 28.16 10.64
C ASP A 82 14.81 27.76 9.51
N ASP A 83 14.47 26.48 9.37
CA ASP A 83 13.45 26.03 8.41
C ASP A 83 12.08 26.52 8.89
N ALA A 84 11.50 27.48 8.17
CA ALA A 84 10.18 28.02 8.46
C ALA A 84 9.16 27.56 7.42
N PRO A 85 8.09 26.84 7.80
CA PRO A 85 7.82 26.27 9.12
C PRO A 85 8.64 24.99 9.41
N PRO A 86 8.95 24.68 10.68
CA PRO A 86 9.72 23.50 11.04
C PRO A 86 8.93 22.22 10.75
N LEU A 87 9.55 21.32 9.99
CA LEU A 87 8.99 20.04 9.56
C LEU A 87 8.63 19.11 10.73
N LEU A 88 9.47 19.09 11.76
CA LEU A 88 9.24 18.35 13.01
C LEU A 88 8.92 19.31 14.15
N LEU A 89 7.64 19.39 14.49
CA LEU A 89 7.15 20.13 15.65
C LEU A 89 7.37 19.28 16.89
N ALA A 90 8.42 19.59 17.65
CA ALA A 90 8.71 18.92 18.92
C ALA A 90 8.64 19.92 20.06
N THR A 91 7.67 19.74 20.96
CA THR A 91 7.61 20.44 22.24
C THR A 91 8.19 19.55 23.35
N ARG A 92 8.08 20.00 24.60
CA ARG A 92 8.50 19.18 25.76
C ARG A 92 7.60 17.97 25.99
N GLN A 93 6.37 17.99 25.49
CA GLN A 93 5.36 16.95 25.76
C GLN A 93 4.88 16.25 24.49
N GLU A 94 4.95 16.94 23.36
CA GLU A 94 4.34 16.50 22.12
C GLU A 94 5.34 16.46 20.97
N LEU A 95 5.04 15.62 20.00
CA LEU A 95 5.78 15.46 18.77
C LEU A 95 4.81 15.27 17.61
N GLN A 96 5.06 15.97 16.51
CA GLN A 96 4.27 15.93 15.30
C GLN A 96 5.18 16.14 14.08
N LEU A 97 4.88 15.44 12.99
CA LEU A 97 5.33 15.82 11.66
C LEU A 97 4.32 16.82 11.08
N ALA A 98 4.78 18.05 10.83
CA ALA A 98 3.93 19.11 10.30
C ALA A 98 3.60 18.84 8.83
N PRO A 99 2.33 19.02 8.41
CA PRO A 99 1.97 19.00 6.99
C PRO A 99 2.74 20.09 6.26
N SER A 100 3.49 19.71 5.23
CA SER A 100 4.33 20.64 4.49
C SER A 100 4.36 20.27 3.01
N PRO A 101 4.23 21.25 2.09
CA PRO A 101 4.32 20.99 0.65
C PRO A 101 5.72 20.53 0.20
N GLN A 102 6.72 20.62 1.09
CA GLN A 102 8.08 20.14 0.83
C GLN A 102 8.26 18.68 1.22
N VAL A 103 7.24 18.03 1.80
CA VAL A 103 7.25 16.64 2.19
C VAL A 103 6.28 15.87 1.32
N SER A 104 6.80 14.86 0.63
CA SER A 104 6.00 13.90 -0.11
C SER A 104 6.07 12.56 0.60
N ILE A 105 4.92 12.04 1.00
CA ILE A 105 4.77 10.74 1.67
C ILE A 105 3.85 9.91 0.79
N ASP A 106 4.35 8.80 0.25
CA ASP A 106 3.57 7.94 -0.65
C ASP A 106 2.29 7.40 0.02
N ALA A 107 2.35 7.07 1.31
CA ALA A 107 1.22 6.65 2.12
C ALA A 107 0.14 7.73 2.28
N SER A 108 0.52 8.99 2.51
CA SER A 108 -0.42 10.13 2.56
C SER A 108 -1.04 10.38 1.19
N ALA A 109 -0.22 10.36 0.12
CA ALA A 109 -0.68 10.54 -1.25
C ALA A 109 -1.65 9.44 -1.68
N PHE A 110 -1.36 8.19 -1.33
CA PHE A 110 -2.22 7.02 -1.57
C PHE A 110 -3.60 7.20 -0.92
N GLY A 111 -3.64 7.58 0.36
CA GLY A 111 -4.89 7.83 1.08
C GLY A 111 -5.68 9.00 0.49
N ALA A 112 -5.01 10.09 0.14
CA ALA A 112 -5.63 11.28 -0.44
C ALA A 112 -6.26 11.00 -1.81
N LEU A 113 -5.62 10.20 -2.67
CA LEU A 113 -6.17 9.81 -3.97
C LEU A 113 -7.44 8.98 -3.83
N LEU A 114 -7.45 8.00 -2.91
CA LEU A 114 -8.64 7.18 -2.64
C LEU A 114 -9.79 8.01 -2.05
N GLN A 115 -9.47 8.95 -1.16
CA GLN A 115 -10.46 9.89 -0.62
C GLN A 115 -11.02 10.81 -1.71
N ALA A 116 -10.19 11.29 -2.63
CA ALA A 116 -10.65 12.08 -3.75
C ALA A 116 -11.58 11.27 -4.67
N CYS A 117 -11.30 9.98 -4.90
CA CYS A 117 -12.21 9.09 -5.63
C CYS A 117 -13.57 8.91 -4.92
N SER A 118 -13.60 8.75 -3.60
CA SER A 118 -14.85 8.55 -2.86
C SER A 118 -15.71 9.82 -2.76
N GLN A 119 -15.07 10.99 -2.82
CA GLN A 119 -15.75 12.29 -2.82
C GLN A 119 -16.13 12.76 -4.23
N HIS A 120 -15.59 12.12 -5.27
CA HIS A 120 -15.86 12.49 -6.65
C HIS A 120 -17.23 11.94 -7.09
N PRO A 121 -18.16 12.80 -7.56
CA PRO A 121 -19.46 12.36 -8.02
C PRO A 121 -19.32 11.53 -9.30
N HIS A 122 -19.88 10.32 -9.29
CA HIS A 122 -19.93 9.44 -10.46
C HIS A 122 -21.39 9.28 -10.94
N ASP A 123 -21.55 8.96 -12.21
CA ASP A 123 -22.83 8.45 -12.73
C ASP A 123 -23.04 7.00 -12.25
N ASP A 124 -24.16 6.38 -12.66
CA ASP A 124 -24.51 4.99 -12.30
C ASP A 124 -23.45 3.95 -12.73
N ARG A 125 -22.43 4.36 -13.51
CA ARG A 125 -21.37 3.48 -14.02
C ARG A 125 -20.25 3.23 -12.99
N GLY A 126 -20.20 4.00 -11.91
CA GLY A 126 -19.26 3.82 -10.80
C GLY A 126 -17.84 4.31 -11.06
N ALA A 127 -17.01 4.32 -9.99
CA ALA A 127 -15.66 4.88 -10.02
C ALA A 127 -14.71 4.23 -11.06
N GLY A 128 -14.89 2.95 -11.37
CA GLY A 128 -14.06 2.22 -12.34
C GLY A 128 -14.26 2.66 -13.79
N ARG A 129 -15.32 3.41 -14.11
CA ARG A 129 -15.65 3.86 -15.47
C ARG A 129 -15.62 5.39 -15.61
N CYS A 130 -15.18 6.09 -14.57
CA CYS A 130 -14.98 7.52 -14.57
C CYS A 130 -13.50 7.82 -14.86
N ASP A 131 -13.20 8.54 -15.94
CA ASP A 131 -11.81 8.81 -16.38
C ASP A 131 -10.94 9.43 -15.26
N GLU A 132 -11.50 10.34 -14.47
CA GLU A 132 -10.79 11.00 -13.38
C GLU A 132 -10.48 10.03 -12.22
N CYS A 133 -11.45 9.21 -11.84
CA CYS A 133 -11.24 8.19 -10.81
C CYS A 133 -10.31 7.08 -11.29
N VAL A 134 -10.42 6.68 -12.56
CA VAL A 134 -9.49 5.71 -13.17
C VAL A 134 -8.07 6.23 -13.09
N ALA A 135 -7.80 7.47 -13.51
CA ALA A 135 -6.46 8.05 -13.43
C ALA A 135 -5.91 8.09 -11.99
N ARG A 136 -6.75 8.44 -11.01
CA ARG A 136 -6.39 8.40 -9.58
C ARG A 136 -6.08 6.99 -9.09
N LEU A 137 -6.92 6.01 -9.42
CA LEU A 137 -6.73 4.62 -9.05
C LEU A 137 -5.45 4.04 -9.69
N GLN A 138 -5.12 4.44 -10.91
CA GLN A 138 -3.84 4.07 -11.54
C GLN A 138 -2.65 4.60 -10.73
N GLN A 139 -2.69 5.88 -10.31
CA GLN A 139 -1.65 6.46 -9.46
C GLN A 139 -1.55 5.78 -8.09
N VAL A 140 -2.67 5.41 -7.47
CA VAL A 140 -2.70 4.61 -6.23
C VAL A 140 -1.90 3.31 -6.40
N ILE A 141 -2.10 2.63 -7.53
CA ILE A 141 -1.41 1.38 -7.86
C ILE A 141 0.05 1.61 -8.25
N GLU A 142 0.41 2.74 -8.83
CA GLU A 142 1.82 3.11 -9.04
C GLU A 142 2.56 3.39 -7.73
N LEU A 143 1.91 4.04 -6.77
CA LEU A 143 2.48 4.32 -5.44
C LEU A 143 2.67 3.05 -4.60
N TYR A 144 1.80 2.04 -4.77
CA TYR A 144 1.84 0.81 -3.98
C TYR A 144 2.98 -0.15 -4.40
N GLY A 145 4.24 0.22 -4.21
CA GLY A 145 5.40 -0.57 -4.66
C GLY A 145 5.57 -1.95 -4.01
N GLY A 146 4.84 -2.24 -2.93
CA GLY A 146 4.83 -3.52 -2.24
C GLY A 146 4.21 -3.41 -0.85
N GLU A 147 4.44 -4.44 -0.02
CA GLU A 147 4.02 -4.42 1.38
C GLU A 147 4.53 -3.16 2.10
N PHE A 148 3.67 -2.52 2.89
CA PHE A 148 4.04 -1.37 3.71
C PHE A 148 5.21 -1.72 4.64
N LEU A 149 6.27 -0.91 4.60
CA LEU A 149 7.54 -1.15 5.28
C LEU A 149 8.07 -2.58 5.05
N ALA A 150 8.07 -3.04 3.80
CA ALA A 150 8.52 -4.37 3.41
C ALA A 150 9.93 -4.68 3.97
N GLY A 151 10.07 -5.84 4.62
CA GLY A 151 11.33 -6.29 5.22
C GLY A 151 11.76 -5.51 6.48
N PHE A 152 10.89 -4.67 7.04
CA PHE A 152 11.14 -3.96 8.28
C PHE A 152 10.42 -4.64 9.45
N THR A 153 11.14 -4.85 10.55
CA THR A 153 10.63 -5.46 11.80
C THR A 153 11.44 -4.94 12.98
N LEU A 154 10.78 -4.73 14.12
CA LEU A 154 11.36 -4.42 15.42
C LEU A 154 10.92 -5.46 16.45
N ALA A 155 11.66 -6.57 16.53
CA ALA A 155 11.29 -7.73 17.36
C ALA A 155 11.03 -7.40 18.84
N ASP A 156 11.72 -6.39 19.39
CA ASP A 156 11.58 -5.98 20.79
C ASP A 156 10.45 -4.94 21.02
N CYS A 157 9.64 -4.61 20.00
CA CYS A 157 8.64 -3.56 20.05
C CYS A 157 7.24 -4.08 19.68
N SER A 158 6.59 -4.83 20.58
CA SER A 158 5.29 -5.48 20.30
C SER A 158 4.19 -4.53 19.83
N GLU A 159 4.02 -3.39 20.49
CA GLU A 159 3.01 -2.38 20.12
C GLU A 159 3.24 -1.81 18.72
N PHE A 160 4.51 -1.63 18.32
CA PHE A 160 4.86 -1.17 16.98
C PHE A 160 4.61 -2.27 15.94
N GLU A 161 4.92 -3.53 16.25
CA GLU A 161 4.65 -4.66 15.36
C GLU A 161 3.14 -4.87 15.15
N GLU A 162 2.33 -4.70 16.18
CA GLU A 162 0.86 -4.73 16.06
C GLU A 162 0.36 -3.61 15.15
N TRP A 163 0.85 -2.38 15.35
CA TRP A 163 0.55 -1.26 14.46
C TRP A 163 0.96 -1.55 13.01
N LEU A 164 2.15 -2.13 12.80
CA LEU A 164 2.68 -2.47 11.49
C LEU A 164 1.79 -3.48 10.75
N VAL A 165 1.32 -4.53 11.44
CA VAL A 165 0.38 -5.51 10.89
C VAL A 165 -0.92 -4.85 10.43
N VAL A 166 -1.48 -3.95 11.26
CA VAL A 166 -2.71 -3.22 10.93
C VAL A 166 -2.52 -2.34 9.70
N GLN A 167 -1.41 -1.60 9.59
CA GLN A 167 -1.16 -0.75 8.43
C GLN A 167 -0.92 -1.57 7.15
N ARG A 168 -0.16 -2.68 7.24
CA ARG A 168 0.07 -3.58 6.10
C ARG A 168 -1.24 -4.11 5.53
N GLU A 169 -2.14 -4.58 6.40
CA GLU A 169 -3.45 -5.07 5.98
C GLU A 169 -4.31 -3.95 5.37
N ARG A 170 -4.33 -2.78 6.00
CA ARG A 170 -5.06 -1.61 5.50
C ARG A 170 -4.65 -1.25 4.06
N TYR A 171 -3.36 -1.05 3.82
CA TYR A 171 -2.89 -0.64 2.48
C TYR A 171 -3.06 -1.75 1.45
N ARG A 172 -2.83 -3.02 1.83
CA ARG A 172 -3.03 -4.18 0.96
C ARG A 172 -4.49 -4.28 0.51
N ARG A 173 -5.44 -4.22 1.46
CA ARG A 173 -6.88 -4.25 1.16
C ARG A 173 -7.29 -3.10 0.25
N GLN A 174 -6.85 -1.87 0.53
CA GLN A 174 -7.17 -0.70 -0.29
C GLN A 174 -6.58 -0.80 -1.71
N ALA A 175 -5.37 -1.34 -1.86
CA ALA A 175 -4.77 -1.61 -3.17
C ALA A 175 -5.56 -2.67 -3.96
N VAL A 176 -6.03 -3.72 -3.30
CA VAL A 176 -6.90 -4.75 -3.90
C VAL A 176 -8.22 -4.14 -4.36
N GLU A 177 -8.88 -3.33 -3.53
CA GLU A 177 -10.11 -2.62 -3.90
C GLU A 177 -9.90 -1.72 -5.13
N ALA A 178 -8.77 -1.00 -5.21
CA ALA A 178 -8.42 -0.19 -6.37
C ALA A 178 -8.16 -1.03 -7.64
N LEU A 179 -7.45 -2.16 -7.53
CA LEU A 179 -7.22 -3.08 -8.65
C LEU A 179 -8.52 -3.67 -9.17
N ARG A 180 -9.43 -4.09 -8.28
CA ARG A 180 -10.77 -4.59 -8.63
C ARG A 180 -11.54 -3.57 -9.45
N ALA A 181 -11.63 -2.33 -8.96
CA ALA A 181 -12.32 -1.25 -9.66
C ALA A 181 -11.72 -0.97 -11.06
N LEU A 182 -10.39 -1.01 -11.20
CA LEU A 182 -9.72 -0.86 -12.49
C LEU A 182 -10.03 -2.04 -13.43
N VAL A 183 -10.01 -3.27 -12.95
CA VAL A 183 -10.34 -4.47 -13.74
C VAL A 183 -11.77 -4.43 -14.25
N ASP A 184 -12.73 -4.10 -13.40
CA ASP A 184 -14.15 -4.02 -13.77
C ASP A 184 -14.46 -2.87 -14.75
N GLY A 185 -13.70 -1.78 -14.62
CA GLY A 185 -13.76 -0.61 -15.49
C GLY A 185 -13.29 -0.85 -16.93
N HIS A 186 -12.21 -1.63 -17.09
CA HIS A 186 -11.49 -1.76 -18.35
C HIS A 186 -11.86 -3.03 -19.14
N SER A 187 -13.16 -3.22 -19.37
CA SER A 187 -13.68 -4.41 -20.08
C SER A 187 -13.67 -4.28 -21.62
N GLU A 188 -13.20 -3.17 -22.18
CA GLU A 188 -13.18 -2.93 -23.62
C GLU A 188 -11.89 -3.42 -24.30
N ARG A 189 -12.00 -3.91 -25.55
CA ARG A 189 -10.89 -4.51 -26.32
C ARG A 189 -9.55 -3.74 -26.29
N PRO A 190 -9.48 -2.41 -26.48
CA PRO A 190 -8.19 -1.71 -26.46
C PRO A 190 -7.53 -1.69 -25.07
N LEU A 191 -8.30 -1.87 -23.99
CA LEU A 191 -7.83 -1.77 -22.62
C LEU A 191 -7.51 -3.12 -21.98
N LEU A 192 -7.91 -4.25 -22.60
CA LEU A 192 -7.71 -5.60 -22.04
C LEU A 192 -6.27 -5.94 -21.61
N PRO A 193 -5.20 -5.57 -22.34
CA PRO A 193 -3.84 -5.86 -21.88
C PRO A 193 -3.50 -5.16 -20.56
N LEU A 194 -4.00 -3.93 -20.38
CA LEU A 194 -3.82 -3.16 -19.15
C LEU A 194 -4.63 -3.76 -18.00
N SER A 195 -5.90 -4.12 -18.25
CA SER A 195 -6.74 -4.82 -17.27
C SER A 195 -6.13 -6.13 -16.83
N LEU A 196 -5.50 -6.87 -17.74
CA LEU A 196 -4.82 -8.12 -17.44
C LEU A 196 -3.63 -7.90 -16.51
N ALA A 197 -2.88 -6.81 -16.69
CA ALA A 197 -1.80 -6.45 -15.78
C ALA A 197 -2.33 -6.16 -14.36
N TYR A 198 -3.44 -5.43 -14.24
CA TYR A 198 -4.09 -5.20 -12.93
C TYR A 198 -4.63 -6.48 -12.30
N ALA A 199 -5.31 -7.33 -13.07
CA ALA A 199 -5.83 -8.60 -12.57
C ALA A 199 -4.73 -9.55 -12.10
N ARG A 200 -3.58 -9.58 -12.80
CA ARG A 200 -2.41 -10.37 -12.36
C ARG A 200 -1.85 -9.84 -11.05
N ARG A 201 -1.70 -8.52 -10.93
CA ARG A 201 -1.23 -7.89 -9.71
C ARG A 201 -2.19 -8.13 -8.54
N TRP A 202 -3.50 -8.16 -8.78
CA TRP A 202 -4.48 -8.54 -7.77
C TRP A 202 -4.27 -9.99 -7.33
N ALA A 203 -4.15 -10.94 -8.26
CA ALA A 203 -3.87 -12.34 -7.93
C ALA A 203 -2.50 -12.57 -7.25
N GLU A 204 -1.56 -11.64 -7.40
CA GLU A 204 -0.28 -11.67 -6.65
C GLU A 204 -0.45 -11.18 -5.20
N LEU A 205 -1.31 -10.19 -4.96
CA LEU A 205 -1.61 -9.68 -3.60
C LEU A 205 -2.57 -10.58 -2.82
N GLU A 206 -3.45 -11.28 -3.54
CA GLU A 206 -4.43 -12.22 -2.98
C GLU A 206 -4.36 -13.57 -3.70
N PRO A 207 -3.31 -14.40 -3.45
CA PRO A 207 -3.11 -15.67 -4.17
C PRO A 207 -4.21 -16.71 -3.96
N LEU A 208 -5.03 -16.54 -2.92
CA LEU A 208 -6.14 -17.44 -2.57
C LEU A 208 -7.51 -16.86 -2.97
N ASP A 209 -7.54 -15.68 -3.59
CA ASP A 209 -8.78 -15.06 -4.06
C ASP A 209 -9.13 -15.58 -5.46
N GLU A 210 -10.07 -16.52 -5.51
CA GLU A 210 -10.56 -17.10 -6.75
C GLU A 210 -11.13 -16.07 -7.72
N GLU A 211 -11.66 -14.95 -7.24
CA GLU A 211 -12.18 -13.88 -8.08
C GLU A 211 -11.08 -13.22 -8.91
N ALA A 212 -9.91 -12.99 -8.30
CA ALA A 212 -8.72 -12.48 -8.98
C ALA A 212 -8.27 -13.45 -10.09
N HIS A 213 -8.22 -14.75 -9.78
CA HIS A 213 -7.90 -15.78 -10.76
C HIS A 213 -8.90 -15.83 -11.91
N ARG A 214 -10.20 -15.76 -11.63
CA ARG A 214 -11.25 -15.70 -12.66
C ARG A 214 -11.12 -14.45 -13.53
N ALA A 215 -10.79 -13.29 -12.98
CA ALA A 215 -10.56 -12.08 -13.76
C ALA A 215 -9.41 -12.26 -14.76
N VAL A 216 -8.27 -12.80 -14.31
CA VAL A 216 -7.13 -13.14 -15.19
C VAL A 216 -7.55 -14.13 -16.29
N MET A 217 -8.30 -15.18 -15.93
CA MET A 217 -8.80 -16.18 -16.88
C MET A 217 -9.70 -15.57 -17.96
N ARG A 218 -10.68 -14.74 -17.57
CA ARG A 218 -11.59 -14.06 -18.52
C ARG A 218 -10.82 -13.17 -19.48
N LEU A 219 -9.92 -12.33 -18.97
CA LEU A 219 -9.13 -11.39 -19.78
C LEU A 219 -8.20 -12.11 -20.76
N LEU A 220 -7.53 -13.18 -20.31
CA LEU A 220 -6.71 -14.02 -21.20
C LEU A 220 -7.56 -14.67 -22.31
N ALA A 221 -8.75 -15.18 -21.98
CA ALA A 221 -9.65 -15.76 -22.96
C ALA A 221 -10.17 -14.71 -23.97
N MET A 222 -10.50 -13.49 -23.53
CA MET A 222 -10.89 -12.38 -24.42
C MET A 222 -9.76 -11.95 -25.37
N LEU A 223 -8.51 -12.07 -24.93
CA LEU A 223 -7.31 -11.84 -25.74
C LEU A 223 -6.95 -13.03 -26.65
N GLY A 224 -7.77 -14.11 -26.66
CA GLY A 224 -7.51 -15.32 -27.44
C GLY A 224 -6.42 -16.24 -26.86
N GLN A 225 -5.90 -15.94 -25.67
CA GLN A 225 -4.85 -16.69 -24.99
C GLN A 225 -5.42 -17.84 -24.14
N ARG A 226 -6.20 -18.71 -24.79
CA ARG A 226 -6.95 -19.80 -24.14
C ARG A 226 -6.07 -20.72 -23.29
N SER A 227 -4.93 -21.16 -23.79
CA SER A 227 -4.01 -22.04 -23.06
C SER A 227 -3.49 -21.39 -21.78
N ALA A 228 -3.19 -20.08 -21.83
CA ALA A 228 -2.74 -19.32 -20.66
C ALA A 228 -3.87 -19.17 -19.62
N ALA A 229 -5.11 -18.98 -20.06
CA ALA A 229 -6.25 -18.93 -19.15
C ALA A 229 -6.45 -20.26 -18.40
N LEU A 230 -6.30 -21.41 -19.08
CA LEU A 230 -6.40 -22.72 -18.43
C LEU A 230 -5.21 -23.02 -17.51
N ALA A 231 -4.00 -22.55 -17.85
CA ALA A 231 -2.86 -22.63 -16.95
C ALA A 231 -3.08 -21.80 -15.67
N GLN A 232 -3.74 -20.63 -15.76
CA GLN A 232 -4.12 -19.85 -14.58
C GLN A 232 -5.12 -20.57 -13.68
N PHE A 233 -6.08 -21.30 -14.26
CA PHE A 233 -7.01 -22.14 -13.51
C PHE A 233 -6.27 -23.26 -12.75
N GLU A 234 -5.33 -23.94 -13.41
CA GLU A 234 -4.53 -24.99 -12.78
C GLU A 234 -3.68 -24.44 -11.62
N ARG A 235 -3.10 -23.25 -11.80
CA ARG A 235 -2.39 -22.54 -10.72
C ARG A 235 -3.30 -22.23 -9.53
N CYS A 236 -4.51 -21.73 -9.78
CA CYS A 236 -5.52 -21.48 -8.74
C CYS A 236 -5.82 -22.77 -7.96
N CYS A 237 -6.10 -23.88 -8.66
CA CYS A 237 -6.36 -25.18 -8.04
C CYS A 237 -5.20 -25.64 -7.15
N GLN A 238 -3.96 -25.46 -7.61
CA GLN A 238 -2.77 -25.85 -6.86
C GLN A 238 -2.62 -25.05 -5.56
N LEU A 239 -2.80 -23.72 -5.62
CA LEU A 239 -2.70 -22.85 -4.45
C LEU A 239 -3.78 -23.18 -3.41
N LEU A 240 -5.05 -23.32 -3.83
CA LEU A 240 -6.15 -23.68 -2.93
C LEU A 240 -5.95 -25.06 -2.28
N ALA A 241 -5.46 -26.04 -3.04
CA ALA A 241 -5.21 -27.38 -2.52
C ALA A 241 -4.04 -27.40 -1.53
N GLN A 242 -2.99 -26.62 -1.77
CA GLN A 242 -1.79 -26.55 -0.92
C GLN A 242 -2.06 -25.81 0.39
N ASP A 243 -2.68 -24.63 0.31
CA ASP A 243 -2.76 -23.71 1.44
C ASP A 243 -4.08 -23.84 2.22
N LEU A 244 -5.18 -24.21 1.55
CA LEU A 244 -6.51 -24.33 2.17
C LEU A 244 -7.08 -25.75 2.19
N GLN A 245 -6.48 -26.69 1.44
CA GLN A 245 -7.03 -28.04 1.23
C GLN A 245 -8.46 -28.02 0.66
N LEU A 246 -8.78 -27.00 -0.14
CA LEU A 246 -10.09 -26.81 -0.75
C LEU A 246 -10.03 -27.09 -2.26
N ALA A 247 -11.18 -27.51 -2.79
CA ALA A 247 -11.43 -27.49 -4.23
C ALA A 247 -11.87 -26.09 -4.67
N PRO A 248 -11.60 -25.69 -5.93
CA PRO A 248 -12.06 -24.40 -6.46
C PRO A 248 -13.58 -24.29 -6.47
N GLU A 249 -14.07 -23.07 -6.35
CA GLU A 249 -15.49 -22.73 -6.43
C GLU A 249 -16.14 -23.20 -7.74
N PRO A 250 -17.46 -23.50 -7.73
CA PRO A 250 -18.20 -23.87 -8.92
C PRO A 250 -18.08 -22.84 -10.06
N ALA A 251 -18.07 -21.55 -9.74
CA ALA A 251 -17.94 -20.47 -10.73
C ALA A 251 -16.57 -20.53 -11.45
N THR A 252 -15.50 -20.86 -10.73
CA THR A 252 -14.15 -21.00 -11.29
C THR A 252 -14.06 -22.22 -12.22
N CYS A 253 -14.66 -23.34 -11.81
CA CYS A 253 -14.76 -24.55 -12.62
C CYS A 253 -15.58 -24.33 -13.90
N GLN A 254 -16.72 -23.66 -13.79
CA GLN A 254 -17.60 -23.35 -14.93
C GLN A 254 -16.89 -22.46 -15.96
N LEU A 255 -16.17 -21.43 -15.51
CA LEU A 255 -15.39 -20.58 -16.40
C LEU A 255 -14.31 -21.39 -17.14
N ALA A 256 -13.57 -22.25 -16.45
CA ALA A 256 -12.58 -23.11 -17.09
C ALA A 256 -13.23 -24.06 -18.12
N ALA A 257 -14.41 -24.61 -17.83
CA ALA A 257 -15.15 -25.45 -18.75
C ALA A 257 -15.61 -24.69 -20.02
N GLY A 258 -16.17 -23.49 -19.87
CA GLY A 258 -16.55 -22.63 -21.01
C GLY A 258 -15.37 -22.23 -21.89
N ILE A 259 -14.22 -21.91 -21.27
CA ILE A 259 -12.97 -21.64 -22.00
C ILE A 259 -12.52 -22.89 -22.77
N ARG A 260 -12.72 -24.11 -22.23
CA ARG A 260 -12.43 -25.38 -22.94
C ARG A 260 -13.43 -25.68 -24.07
N SER A 261 -14.69 -25.29 -23.97
CA SER A 261 -15.63 -25.46 -25.08
C SER A 261 -15.46 -24.40 -26.17
N GLY A 262 -14.73 -23.31 -25.90
CA GLY A 262 -14.56 -22.19 -26.83
C GLY A 262 -15.70 -21.19 -26.77
N GLU A 263 -16.52 -21.24 -25.71
CA GLU A 263 -17.53 -20.23 -25.44
C GLU A 263 -16.85 -18.90 -25.07
N PRO A 264 -17.36 -17.76 -25.57
CA PRO A 264 -16.84 -16.47 -25.17
C PRO A 264 -17.06 -16.29 -23.65
N PRO A 265 -16.04 -15.87 -22.89
CA PRO A 265 -16.23 -15.56 -21.48
C PRO A 265 -17.27 -14.45 -21.36
N VAL A 266 -18.35 -14.69 -20.62
CA VAL A 266 -19.36 -13.67 -20.34
C VAL A 266 -18.67 -12.54 -19.57
N GLY A 267 -18.72 -11.32 -20.10
CA GLY A 267 -18.24 -10.13 -19.40
C GLY A 267 -18.98 -9.98 -18.07
N THR A 268 -18.32 -9.42 -17.05
CA THR A 268 -18.97 -9.12 -15.77
C THR A 268 -20.22 -8.26 -16.03
N ALA A 269 -21.40 -8.89 -15.95
CA ALA A 269 -22.65 -8.17 -15.79
C ALA A 269 -22.65 -7.68 -14.33
N GLY A 270 -22.81 -6.36 -14.17
CA GLY A 270 -22.78 -5.67 -12.88
C GLY A 270 -23.88 -6.07 -11.92
#